data_AF-A0A1I7TXN0-F1
#
_entry.id   AF-A0A1I7TXN0-F1
#
_cell.length_a   1.000
_cell.length_b   1.000
_cell.length_c   1.000
_cell.angle_alpha   90.00
_cell.angle_beta   90.00
_cell.angle_gamma   90.00
#
_symmetry.space_group_name_H-M   'P 1'
#
loop_
_entity.id
_entity.type
_entity.pdbx_description
1 polymer ?
#
loop_
_entity_poly.entity_id
_entity_poly.type
_entity_poly.pdbx_seq_one_letter_code
_entity_poly.pdbx_strand_id
1 'polypeptide(L)'
;MLFIFSFLLVPFTHAVISGDLNCTSYNGTAFVYTPAAVACSNAISDASCAVLYPAPNTDYPAAGNDAERAYACYTTATATPAAVVQDIKTAALANCAKTCGLCCQTDDYSCPNVAYPRLNCATITTSQCNSVAWRTIIATDCPSACGFCNQGGCVDAVTNCANDLSICNTVGMQDFVNTYCQKTCGRCPSTTASSSGSTASSGTCTSYAADSSSSCAAWAANGFCTNTFYTAAQRKARCATTCKLC
;
A
#
# COMPACT_ATOMS: atom_id res chain seq x y z
N MET A 1 60.22 -5.88 -31.35
CA MET A 1 58.90 -6.54 -31.23
C MET A 1 58.01 -5.64 -30.41
N LEU A 2 57.11 -4.91 -31.06
CA LEU A 2 56.21 -3.95 -30.43
C LEU A 2 54.99 -4.71 -29.92
N PHE A 3 54.84 -4.85 -28.60
CA PHE A 3 53.63 -5.44 -27.99
C PHE A 3 52.55 -4.36 -27.93
N ILE A 4 51.60 -4.41 -28.87
CA ILE A 4 50.39 -3.60 -28.84
C ILE A 4 49.43 -4.28 -27.84
N PHE A 5 49.34 -3.75 -26.62
CA PHE A 5 48.25 -4.08 -25.70
C PHE A 5 46.99 -3.35 -26.17
N SER A 6 46.13 -4.06 -26.93
CA SER A 6 44.76 -3.61 -27.17
C SER A 6 43.99 -3.65 -25.86
N PHE A 7 43.78 -2.48 -25.24
CA PHE A 7 42.75 -2.30 -24.22
C PHE A 7 41.38 -2.52 -24.89
N LEU A 8 40.76 -3.66 -24.59
CA LEU A 8 39.33 -3.89 -24.84
C LEU A 8 38.55 -2.86 -24.01
N LEU A 9 38.16 -1.76 -24.65
CA LEU A 9 37.05 -0.92 -24.19
C LEU A 9 35.80 -1.80 -24.27
N VAL A 10 35.37 -2.35 -23.14
CA VAL A 10 34.04 -2.94 -22.99
C VAL A 10 33.09 -1.78 -22.69
N PRO A 11 32.22 -1.33 -23.62
CA PRO A 11 31.15 -0.42 -23.26
C PRO A 11 30.13 -1.24 -22.46
N PHE A 12 30.21 -1.22 -21.13
CA PHE A 12 29.06 -1.59 -20.30
C PHE A 12 28.06 -0.44 -20.38
N THR A 13 27.22 -0.43 -21.41
CA THR A 13 25.94 0.27 -21.35
C THR A 13 24.89 -0.69 -20.81
N HIS A 14 23.92 -0.14 -20.08
CA HIS A 14 22.72 -0.76 -19.49
C HIS A 14 22.79 -1.17 -18.01
N ALA A 15 22.43 -0.21 -17.15
CA ALA A 15 21.52 -0.41 -16.03
C ALA A 15 20.97 0.98 -15.63
N VAL A 16 19.93 1.49 -16.30
CA VAL A 16 19.50 2.89 -16.11
C VAL A 16 18.12 3.07 -15.48
N ILE A 17 18.13 3.20 -14.16
CA ILE A 17 17.22 4.09 -13.45
C ILE A 17 18.12 5.11 -12.75
N SER A 18 18.25 6.34 -13.25
CA SER A 18 19.35 7.22 -12.82
C SER A 18 18.91 8.35 -11.88
N GLY A 19 19.79 8.67 -10.92
CA GLY A 19 19.61 9.68 -9.86
C GLY A 19 18.70 9.25 -8.71
N ASP A 20 17.47 8.83 -9.02
CA ASP A 20 16.46 8.44 -8.03
C ASP A 20 15.99 6.98 -8.19
N LEU A 21 16.43 6.11 -7.28
CA LEU A 21 16.10 4.69 -7.24
C LEU A 21 14.83 4.35 -6.43
N ASN A 22 14.05 5.35 -6.00
CA ASN A 22 12.80 5.07 -5.30
C ASN A 22 11.81 4.27 -6.18
N CYS A 23 11.05 3.37 -5.56
CA CYS A 23 10.14 2.42 -6.24
C CYS A 23 10.82 1.39 -7.16
N THR A 24 12.11 1.16 -6.99
CA THR A 24 12.86 0.14 -7.76
C THR A 24 13.29 -1.03 -6.88
N SER A 25 13.54 -2.17 -7.50
CA SER A 25 14.17 -3.33 -6.86
C SER A 25 15.29 -3.88 -7.73
N TYR A 26 16.32 -4.44 -7.10
CA TYR A 26 17.40 -5.12 -7.82
C TYR A 26 16.97 -6.55 -8.15
N ASN A 27 16.95 -6.90 -9.44
CA ASN A 27 16.52 -8.23 -9.90
C ASN A 27 17.67 -9.25 -10.03
N GLY A 28 18.88 -8.87 -9.63
CA GLY A 28 20.10 -9.68 -9.80
C GLY A 28 20.99 -9.22 -10.96
N THR A 29 20.47 -8.43 -11.90
CA THR A 29 21.25 -7.84 -13.00
C THR A 29 21.20 -6.32 -13.00
N ALA A 30 20.00 -5.73 -12.85
CA ALA A 30 19.78 -4.29 -12.86
C ALA A 30 18.70 -3.88 -11.85
N PHE A 31 18.60 -2.57 -11.59
CA PHE A 31 17.44 -2.00 -10.94
C PHE A 31 16.29 -1.94 -11.94
N VAL A 32 15.13 -2.45 -11.54
CA VAL A 32 13.88 -2.39 -12.31
C VAL A 32 12.78 -1.74 -11.49
N TYR A 33 11.81 -1.11 -12.15
CA TYR A 33 10.64 -0.59 -11.44
C TYR A 33 9.82 -1.72 -10.85
N THR A 34 9.46 -1.57 -9.58
CA THR A 34 8.49 -2.47 -8.94
C THR A 34 7.10 -2.30 -9.56
N PRO A 35 6.19 -3.29 -9.46
CA PRO A 35 4.80 -3.11 -9.86
C PRO A 35 4.15 -1.88 -9.20
N ALA A 36 4.50 -1.60 -7.94
CA ALA A 36 4.00 -0.45 -7.19
C ALA A 36 4.47 0.91 -7.74
N ALA A 37 5.54 0.97 -8.54
CA ALA A 37 6.04 2.21 -9.12
C ALA A 37 5.06 2.87 -10.10
N VAL A 38 4.19 2.08 -10.72
CA VAL A 38 3.27 2.50 -11.79
C VAL A 38 1.82 2.06 -11.52
N ALA A 39 1.52 1.65 -10.29
CA ALA A 39 0.23 1.08 -9.93
C ALA A 39 -0.89 2.13 -9.74
N CYS A 40 -0.53 3.40 -9.58
CA CYS A 40 -1.45 4.52 -9.45
C CYS A 40 -1.75 5.17 -10.82
N SER A 41 -2.71 6.09 -10.85
CA SER A 41 -2.94 6.99 -11.98
C SER A 41 -2.25 8.33 -11.73
N ASN A 42 -1.92 9.04 -12.81
CA ASN A 42 -1.54 10.44 -12.73
C ASN A 42 -2.75 11.30 -12.30
N ALA A 43 -2.49 12.43 -11.64
CA ALA A 43 -3.54 13.38 -11.29
C ALA A 43 -4.01 14.20 -12.51
N ILE A 44 -3.16 14.33 -13.52
CA ILE A 44 -3.50 14.89 -14.83
C ILE A 44 -3.39 13.80 -15.92
N SER A 45 -3.77 14.13 -17.16
CA SER A 45 -3.75 13.16 -18.25
C SER A 45 -2.34 12.62 -18.54
N ASP A 46 -2.24 11.34 -18.90
CA ASP A 46 -0.97 10.70 -19.27
C ASP A 46 -0.27 11.47 -20.42
N ALA A 47 -1.03 12.04 -21.35
CA ALA A 47 -0.50 12.88 -22.44
C ALA A 47 0.12 14.19 -21.92
N SER A 48 -0.53 14.86 -20.96
CA SER A 48 0.03 16.06 -20.32
C SER A 48 1.29 15.74 -19.53
N CYS A 49 1.28 14.63 -18.78
CA CYS A 49 2.46 14.17 -18.07
C CYS A 49 3.62 13.84 -19.02
N ALA A 50 3.34 13.24 -20.18
CA ALA A 50 4.38 12.96 -21.17
C ALA A 50 5.03 14.23 -21.76
N VAL A 51 4.28 15.34 -21.84
CA VAL A 51 4.83 16.64 -22.26
C VAL A 51 5.67 17.28 -21.14
N LEU A 52 5.20 17.21 -19.89
CA LEU A 52 5.89 17.80 -18.74
C LEU A 52 7.14 17.03 -18.31
N TYR A 53 7.13 15.70 -18.48
CA TYR A 53 8.17 14.78 -18.04
C TYR A 53 8.65 13.91 -19.19
N PRO A 54 9.35 14.47 -20.20
CA PRO A 54 9.76 13.72 -21.37
C PRO A 54 10.73 12.58 -21.01
N ALA A 55 10.46 11.39 -21.54
CA ALA A 55 11.32 10.21 -21.37
C ALA A 55 12.73 10.44 -21.96
N PRO A 56 13.81 10.19 -21.19
CA PRO A 56 15.19 10.39 -21.67
C PRO A 56 15.60 9.38 -22.75
N ASN A 57 15.13 8.13 -22.63
CA ASN A 57 15.49 7.00 -23.49
C ASN A 57 14.29 6.40 -24.21
N THR A 58 13.30 7.23 -24.57
CA THR A 58 12.06 6.88 -25.30
C THR A 58 11.06 5.96 -24.59
N ASP A 59 11.43 5.37 -23.45
CA ASP A 59 10.53 4.54 -22.65
C ASP A 59 10.12 5.22 -21.35
N TYR A 60 8.88 5.01 -20.94
CA TYR A 60 8.42 5.40 -19.61
C TYR A 60 8.60 4.27 -18.60
N PRO A 61 8.66 4.58 -17.30
CA PRO A 61 8.62 3.59 -16.22
C PRO A 61 7.46 2.60 -16.42
N ALA A 62 7.78 1.31 -16.36
CA ALA A 62 6.82 0.22 -16.37
C ALA A 62 7.31 -0.90 -15.46
N ALA A 63 6.38 -1.68 -14.88
CA ALA A 63 6.75 -2.76 -13.98
C ALA A 63 7.72 -3.74 -14.64
N GLY A 64 8.89 -3.95 -14.02
CA GLY A 64 9.92 -4.87 -14.50
C GLY A 64 10.87 -4.30 -15.57
N ASN A 65 10.65 -3.08 -16.09
CA ASN A 65 11.63 -2.43 -16.96
C ASN A 65 12.65 -1.59 -16.17
N ASP A 66 13.72 -1.21 -16.85
CA ASP A 66 14.80 -0.33 -16.36
C ASP A 66 14.84 0.96 -17.20
N ALA A 67 13.66 1.57 -17.44
CA ALA A 67 13.58 2.84 -18.16
C ALA A 67 14.20 4.00 -17.35
N GLU A 68 14.92 4.91 -18.02
CA GLU A 68 15.53 6.02 -17.31
C GLU A 68 14.45 6.98 -16.82
N ARG A 69 14.47 7.31 -15.53
CA ARG A 69 13.51 8.27 -14.96
C ARG A 69 13.74 9.64 -15.59
N ALA A 70 12.69 10.26 -16.11
CA ALA A 70 12.77 11.61 -16.63
C ALA A 70 13.40 12.55 -15.58
N TYR A 71 14.39 13.35 -15.98
CA TYR A 71 15.15 14.18 -15.04
C TYR A 71 14.23 15.14 -14.28
N ALA A 72 13.26 15.73 -14.97
CA ALA A 72 12.24 16.60 -14.37
C ALA A 72 11.39 15.91 -13.30
N CYS A 73 11.42 14.59 -13.16
CA CYS A 73 10.74 13.89 -12.06
C CYS A 73 11.47 13.99 -10.72
N TYR A 74 12.75 14.37 -10.70
CA TYR A 74 13.54 14.36 -9.46
C TYR A 74 14.65 15.43 -9.40
N THR A 75 14.97 16.11 -10.50
CA THR A 75 16.09 17.06 -10.54
C THR A 75 15.86 18.18 -11.56
N THR A 76 16.62 19.27 -11.43
CA THR A 76 16.73 20.34 -12.43
C THR A 76 17.96 20.18 -13.32
N ALA A 77 18.80 19.18 -13.08
CA ALA A 77 19.95 18.87 -13.91
C ALA A 77 19.52 18.27 -15.26
N THR A 78 20.37 18.42 -16.27
CA THR A 78 20.13 17.92 -17.63
C THR A 78 20.93 16.66 -17.98
N ALA A 79 21.70 16.14 -17.02
CA ALA A 79 22.54 14.95 -17.17
C ALA A 79 22.77 14.28 -15.81
N THR A 80 23.12 12.99 -15.83
CA THR A 80 23.40 12.19 -14.64
C THR A 80 24.91 11.99 -14.42
N PRO A 81 25.37 11.75 -13.17
CA PRO A 81 24.61 11.65 -11.93
C PRO A 81 24.06 13.01 -11.48
N ALA A 82 22.78 13.06 -11.10
CA ALA A 82 22.12 14.28 -10.62
C ALA A 82 21.59 14.07 -9.20
N ALA A 83 21.70 15.11 -8.37
CA ALA A 83 21.11 15.11 -7.04
C ALA A 83 19.59 15.22 -7.12
N VAL A 84 18.90 14.57 -6.17
CA VAL A 84 17.46 14.70 -6.00
C VAL A 84 17.14 16.08 -5.41
N VAL A 85 16.33 16.84 -6.13
CA VAL A 85 15.77 18.12 -5.69
C VAL A 85 14.33 17.85 -5.23
N GLN A 86 14.09 18.01 -3.93
CA GLN A 86 12.88 17.50 -3.28
C GLN A 86 11.59 18.22 -3.71
N ASP A 87 11.66 19.50 -4.06
CA ASP A 87 10.54 20.28 -4.55
C ASP A 87 10.07 19.78 -5.93
N ILE A 88 11.00 19.53 -6.85
CA ILE A 88 10.76 18.93 -8.16
C ILE A 88 10.12 17.55 -7.99
N LYS A 89 10.69 16.72 -7.11
CA LYS A 89 10.16 15.40 -6.83
C LYS A 89 8.76 15.44 -6.23
N THR A 90 8.50 16.37 -5.32
CA THR A 90 7.15 16.58 -4.74
C THR A 90 6.14 16.99 -5.82
N ALA A 91 6.52 17.88 -6.74
CA ALA A 91 5.66 18.28 -7.85
C ALA A 91 5.36 17.11 -8.81
N ALA A 92 6.36 16.27 -9.09
CA ALA A 92 6.21 15.05 -9.88
C ALA A 92 5.28 14.03 -9.21
N LEU A 93 5.45 13.80 -7.91
CA LEU A 93 4.57 12.94 -7.10
C LEU A 93 3.11 13.42 -7.12
N ALA A 94 2.88 14.72 -6.97
CA ALA A 94 1.54 15.27 -6.89
C ALA A 94 0.78 15.19 -8.23
N ASN A 95 1.48 15.36 -9.35
CA ASN A 95 0.82 15.52 -10.66
C ASN A 95 0.93 14.28 -11.56
N CYS A 96 2.10 13.64 -11.57
CA CYS A 96 2.48 12.67 -12.60
C CYS A 96 3.23 11.45 -12.02
N ALA A 97 2.82 10.98 -10.84
CA ALA A 97 3.49 9.88 -10.14
C ALA A 97 3.65 8.61 -11.00
N LYS A 98 2.65 8.24 -11.81
CA LYS A 98 2.73 7.07 -12.69
C LYS A 98 3.76 7.27 -13.79
N THR A 99 3.69 8.40 -14.50
CA THR A 99 4.66 8.74 -15.57
C THR A 99 6.07 8.82 -15.03
N CYS A 100 6.23 9.31 -13.81
CA CYS A 100 7.52 9.40 -13.16
C CYS A 100 7.96 8.11 -12.47
N GLY A 101 7.15 7.04 -12.41
CA GLY A 101 7.51 5.78 -11.73
C GLY A 101 7.62 5.92 -10.21
N LEU A 102 6.80 6.78 -9.62
CA LEU A 102 6.83 7.19 -8.22
C LEU A 102 5.56 6.82 -7.44
N CYS A 103 4.65 6.01 -8.01
CA CYS A 103 3.39 5.66 -7.36
C CYS A 103 3.59 5.06 -5.96
N CYS A 104 4.65 4.28 -5.72
CA CYS A 104 4.92 3.68 -4.41
C CYS A 104 5.16 4.71 -3.27
N GLN A 105 5.38 5.96 -3.62
CA GLN A 105 5.59 7.06 -2.68
C GLN A 105 4.36 7.97 -2.53
N THR A 106 3.29 7.70 -3.26
CA THR A 106 2.00 8.38 -3.04
C THR A 106 1.36 7.86 -1.76
N ASP A 107 0.59 8.69 -1.07
CA ASP A 107 -0.01 8.35 0.23
C ASP A 107 -0.83 7.05 0.18
N ASP A 108 -1.49 6.78 -0.94
CA ASP A 108 -2.33 5.58 -1.10
C ASP A 108 -1.51 4.28 -1.18
N TYR A 109 -0.22 4.36 -1.54
CA TYR A 109 0.67 3.20 -1.73
C TYR A 109 1.84 3.19 -0.75
N SER A 110 2.10 4.29 -0.03
CA SER A 110 3.24 4.43 0.88
C SER A 110 2.90 3.95 2.30
N CYS A 111 2.72 2.63 2.45
CA CYS A 111 2.57 1.97 3.75
C CYS A 111 3.15 0.56 3.74
N PRO A 112 3.50 0.00 4.92
CA PRO A 112 3.89 -1.39 5.00
C PRO A 112 2.69 -2.31 4.77
N ASN A 113 2.94 -3.43 4.08
CA ASN A 113 2.05 -4.58 4.12
C ASN A 113 2.16 -5.27 5.48
N VAL A 114 1.18 -6.10 5.84
CA VAL A 114 1.28 -6.87 7.09
C VAL A 114 2.45 -7.83 7.03
N ALA A 115 3.04 -8.18 8.17
CA ALA A 115 4.26 -8.99 8.22
C ALA A 115 4.07 -10.43 7.68
N TYR A 116 2.87 -10.98 7.86
CA TYR A 116 2.51 -12.35 7.43
C TYR A 116 1.19 -12.34 6.66
N PRO A 117 1.21 -11.84 5.41
CA PRO A 117 0.01 -11.75 4.60
C PRO A 117 -0.42 -13.15 4.15
N ARG A 118 -1.73 -13.35 3.94
CA ARG A 118 -2.28 -14.56 3.32
C ARG A 118 -1.92 -14.66 1.83
N LEU A 119 -1.51 -13.55 1.22
CA LEU A 119 -1.16 -13.41 -0.19
C LEU A 119 0.30 -12.98 -0.35
N ASN A 120 0.95 -13.38 -1.44
CA ASN A 120 2.21 -12.77 -1.82
C ASN A 120 1.96 -11.37 -2.41
N CYS A 121 2.20 -10.32 -1.62
CA CYS A 121 1.92 -8.95 -2.03
C CYS A 121 2.69 -8.52 -3.30
N ALA A 122 3.84 -9.14 -3.59
CA ALA A 122 4.66 -8.79 -4.76
C ALA A 122 4.07 -9.30 -6.09
N THR A 123 3.16 -10.27 -6.05
CA THR A 123 2.55 -10.87 -7.24
C THR A 123 1.16 -10.30 -7.54
N ILE A 124 0.69 -9.35 -6.74
CA ILE A 124 -0.64 -8.77 -6.90
C ILE A 124 -0.70 -7.93 -8.17
N THR A 125 -1.68 -8.22 -9.02
CA THR A 125 -1.93 -7.47 -10.25
C THR A 125 -3.01 -6.42 -10.05
N THR A 126 -3.04 -5.41 -10.93
CA THR A 126 -4.10 -4.39 -10.95
C THR A 126 -5.50 -5.01 -11.14
N SER A 127 -5.60 -6.14 -11.85
CA SER A 127 -6.88 -6.86 -12.00
C SER A 127 -7.37 -7.46 -10.68
N GLN A 128 -6.45 -7.93 -9.81
CA GLN A 128 -6.81 -8.41 -8.48
C GLN A 128 -7.23 -7.26 -7.56
N CYS A 129 -6.64 -6.07 -7.69
CA CYS A 129 -7.07 -4.87 -6.95
C CYS A 129 -8.53 -4.47 -7.20
N ASN A 130 -9.07 -4.81 -8.37
CA ASN A 130 -10.45 -4.52 -8.77
C ASN A 130 -11.38 -5.74 -8.65
N SER A 131 -10.87 -6.88 -8.19
CA SER A 131 -11.65 -8.11 -8.08
C SER A 131 -12.41 -8.16 -6.76
N VAL A 132 -13.72 -8.40 -6.85
CA VAL A 132 -14.60 -8.56 -5.68
C VAL A 132 -14.12 -9.63 -4.71
N ALA A 133 -13.49 -10.70 -5.22
CA ALA A 133 -12.99 -11.80 -4.41
C ALA A 133 -11.74 -11.43 -3.59
N TRP A 134 -10.91 -10.51 -4.10
CA TRP A 134 -9.59 -10.23 -3.55
C TRP A 134 -9.47 -8.88 -2.87
N ARG A 135 -10.25 -7.88 -3.30
CA ARG A 135 -10.07 -6.48 -2.90
C ARG A 135 -10.05 -6.26 -1.38
N THR A 136 -10.95 -6.93 -0.64
CA THR A 136 -11.03 -6.85 0.82
C THR A 136 -9.87 -7.56 1.53
N ILE A 137 -9.43 -8.71 0.99
CA ILE A 137 -8.26 -9.45 1.48
C ILE A 137 -6.99 -8.63 1.25
N ILE A 138 -6.87 -8.00 0.08
CA ILE A 138 -5.72 -7.18 -0.27
C ILE A 138 -5.67 -5.91 0.58
N ALA A 139 -6.80 -5.25 0.84
CA ALA A 139 -6.83 -4.07 1.71
C ALA A 139 -6.36 -4.37 3.15
N THR A 140 -6.60 -5.58 3.64
CA THR A 140 -6.19 -5.99 4.99
C THR A 140 -4.74 -6.47 5.05
N ASP A 141 -4.27 -7.20 4.04
CA ASP A 141 -2.97 -7.86 4.09
C ASP A 141 -1.88 -7.13 3.28
N CYS A 142 -2.25 -6.61 2.12
CA CYS A 142 -1.33 -6.03 1.14
C CYS A 142 -1.77 -4.63 0.66
N PRO A 143 -2.05 -3.67 1.56
CA PRO A 143 -2.64 -2.39 1.18
C PRO A 143 -1.79 -1.59 0.17
N SER A 144 -0.46 -1.65 0.25
CA SER A 144 0.41 -0.92 -0.68
C SER A 144 0.43 -1.49 -2.09
N ALA A 145 -0.05 -2.72 -2.30
CA ALA A 145 -0.12 -3.29 -3.65
C ALA A 145 -1.22 -2.66 -4.51
N CYS A 146 -2.26 -2.10 -3.88
CA CYS A 146 -3.48 -1.66 -4.57
C CYS A 146 -3.95 -0.25 -4.20
N GLY A 147 -3.12 0.55 -3.52
CA GLY A 147 -3.50 1.91 -3.17
C GLY A 147 -4.46 1.99 -1.96
N PHE A 148 -4.35 1.03 -1.01
CA PHE A 148 -5.27 0.93 0.13
C PHE A 148 -4.67 1.40 1.46
N CYS A 149 -3.53 2.07 1.45
CA CYS A 149 -2.85 2.49 2.67
C CYS A 149 -3.71 3.38 3.57
N ASN A 150 -4.49 4.28 2.98
CA ASN A 150 -5.37 5.20 3.71
C ASN A 150 -6.76 4.63 4.03
N GLN A 151 -6.98 3.33 3.80
CA GLN A 151 -8.30 2.70 3.93
C GLN A 151 -8.52 1.98 5.27
N GLY A 152 -7.49 1.90 6.13
CA GLY A 152 -7.62 1.27 7.45
C GLY A 152 -8.02 -0.21 7.42
N GLY A 153 -7.72 -0.90 6.31
CA GLY A 153 -8.08 -2.30 6.10
C GLY A 153 -9.52 -2.54 5.64
N CYS A 154 -10.30 -1.49 5.40
CA CYS A 154 -11.68 -1.61 4.95
C CYS A 154 -11.91 -0.90 3.62
N VAL A 155 -12.40 -1.65 2.64
CA VAL A 155 -12.72 -1.16 1.30
C VAL A 155 -14.02 -1.80 0.82
N ASP A 156 -14.66 -1.18 -0.17
CA ASP A 156 -15.76 -1.83 -0.88
C ASP A 156 -15.21 -3.00 -1.72
N ALA A 157 -15.89 -4.13 -1.73
CA ALA A 157 -15.48 -5.23 -2.62
C ALA A 157 -15.84 -4.91 -4.07
N VAL A 158 -16.93 -4.16 -4.31
CA VAL A 158 -17.28 -3.63 -5.63
C VAL A 158 -16.92 -2.15 -5.72
N THR A 159 -16.38 -1.70 -6.85
CA THR A 159 -15.84 -0.34 -7.01
C THR A 159 -16.89 0.73 -7.25
N ASN A 160 -18.13 0.34 -7.54
CA ASN A 160 -19.21 1.22 -7.98
C ASN A 160 -20.28 1.50 -6.92
N CYS A 161 -20.04 1.18 -5.64
CA CYS A 161 -20.97 1.48 -4.55
C CYS A 161 -21.34 2.97 -4.46
N ALA A 162 -20.40 3.86 -4.82
CA ALA A 162 -20.61 5.31 -4.78
C ALA A 162 -21.57 5.83 -5.85
N ASN A 163 -21.96 5.01 -6.85
CA ASN A 163 -22.88 5.43 -7.90
C ASN A 163 -24.30 5.68 -7.40
N ASP A 164 -24.73 4.95 -6.37
CA ASP A 164 -26.04 5.12 -5.74
C ASP A 164 -25.93 4.87 -4.23
N LEU A 165 -25.90 5.94 -3.44
CA LEU A 165 -25.81 5.85 -1.98
C LEU A 165 -27.14 5.41 -1.32
N SER A 166 -28.26 5.42 -2.05
CA SER A 166 -29.56 4.99 -1.51
C SER A 166 -29.57 3.49 -1.19
N ILE A 167 -28.69 2.71 -1.84
CA ILE A 167 -28.54 1.27 -1.60
C ILE A 167 -28.15 0.97 -0.15
N CYS A 168 -27.45 1.89 0.52
CA CYS A 168 -27.00 1.74 1.90
C CYS A 168 -28.17 1.67 2.90
N ASN A 169 -29.31 2.31 2.60
CA ASN A 169 -30.47 2.41 3.49
C ASN A 169 -31.64 1.50 3.08
N THR A 170 -31.57 0.88 1.90
CA THR A 170 -32.63 0.02 1.40
C THR A 170 -32.62 -1.32 2.15
N VAL A 171 -33.75 -1.69 2.75
CA VAL A 171 -33.88 -2.90 3.59
C VAL A 171 -33.54 -4.18 2.81
N GLY A 172 -33.96 -4.28 1.55
CA GLY A 172 -33.68 -5.44 0.70
C GLY A 172 -32.21 -5.57 0.24
N MET A 173 -31.39 -4.54 0.42
CA MET A 173 -29.98 -4.53 -0.03
C MET A 173 -28.99 -4.66 1.13
N GLN A 174 -29.47 -4.83 2.37
CA GLN A 174 -28.61 -4.85 3.56
C GLN A 174 -27.50 -5.90 3.48
N ASP A 175 -27.80 -7.12 3.02
CA ASP A 175 -26.80 -8.18 2.87
C ASP A 175 -25.73 -7.83 1.82
N PHE A 176 -26.17 -7.23 0.71
CA PHE A 176 -25.27 -6.76 -0.34
C PHE A 176 -24.34 -5.67 0.18
N VAL A 177 -24.87 -4.61 0.80
CA VAL A 177 -24.03 -3.48 1.24
C VAL A 177 -23.15 -3.83 2.44
N ASN A 178 -23.57 -4.75 3.32
CA ASN A 178 -22.76 -5.29 4.40
C ASN A 178 -21.54 -6.08 3.89
N THR A 179 -21.64 -6.68 2.71
CA THR A 179 -20.59 -7.54 2.16
C THR A 179 -19.72 -6.79 1.15
N TYR A 180 -20.35 -6.00 0.27
CA TYR A 180 -19.72 -5.47 -0.93
C TYR A 180 -19.49 -3.96 -0.90
N CYS A 181 -20.18 -3.21 -0.03
CA CYS A 181 -20.13 -1.74 0.05
C CYS A 181 -19.79 -1.23 1.46
N GLN A 182 -18.90 -1.93 2.14
CA GLN A 182 -18.59 -1.68 3.54
C GLN A 182 -18.08 -0.27 3.79
N LYS A 183 -17.19 0.23 2.95
CA LYS A 183 -16.60 1.56 3.11
C LYS A 183 -17.59 2.65 2.71
N THR A 184 -18.15 2.56 1.52
CA THR A 184 -19.10 3.55 1.00
C THR A 184 -20.31 3.72 1.93
N CYS A 185 -20.83 2.63 2.48
CA CYS A 185 -21.99 2.67 3.37
C CYS A 185 -21.63 2.85 4.86
N GLY A 186 -20.37 3.10 5.22
CA GLY A 186 -19.96 3.30 6.61
C GLY A 186 -20.13 2.06 7.51
N ARG A 187 -20.05 0.86 6.92
CA ARG A 187 -20.19 -0.45 7.58
C ARG A 187 -18.85 -1.11 7.87
N CYS A 188 -17.75 -0.41 7.64
CA CYS A 188 -16.44 -0.85 8.07
C CYS A 188 -16.47 -1.17 9.56
N PRO A 189 -15.96 -2.34 9.99
CA PRO A 189 -15.69 -2.57 11.39
C PRO A 189 -14.79 -1.42 11.87
N SER A 190 -15.06 -0.85 13.05
CA SER A 190 -14.16 0.14 13.65
C SER A 190 -12.81 -0.51 13.96
N THR A 191 -11.92 -0.57 12.98
CA THR A 191 -10.52 -0.94 13.12
C THR A 191 -9.75 0.33 13.43
N THR A 192 -9.76 0.73 14.70
CA THR A 192 -8.85 1.77 15.20
C THR A 192 -7.42 1.22 15.18
N ALA A 193 -6.78 1.26 14.00
CA ALA A 193 -5.36 1.01 13.82
C ALA A 193 -4.73 2.22 13.11
N SER A 194 -4.81 3.37 13.77
CA SER A 194 -3.83 4.44 13.68
C SER A 194 -3.63 4.98 15.09
N SER A 195 -2.38 4.97 15.53
CA SER A 195 -1.89 5.35 16.84
C SER A 195 -2.32 6.77 17.20
N SER A 196 -3.20 6.93 18.17
CA SER A 196 -3.32 8.14 19.00
C SER A 196 -4.02 7.74 20.29
N GLY A 197 -3.26 7.75 21.39
CA GLY A 197 -3.78 7.51 22.71
C GLY A 197 -4.90 8.50 23.02
N SER A 198 -6.07 7.98 23.35
CA SER A 198 -7.11 8.69 24.08
C SER A 198 -8.03 7.64 24.69
N THR A 199 -8.02 7.66 26.02
CA THR A 199 -8.66 6.76 26.95
C THR A 199 -10.15 6.57 26.66
N ALA A 200 -10.52 5.45 26.05
CA ALA A 200 -11.91 5.01 26.03
C ALA A 200 -12.26 4.48 27.42
N SER A 201 -12.94 5.35 28.17
CA SER A 201 -13.52 5.07 29.47
C SER A 201 -14.42 3.84 29.41
N SER A 202 -13.91 2.74 29.96
CA SER A 202 -14.53 1.98 31.03
C SER A 202 -16.06 2.14 31.19
N GLY A 203 -16.80 1.16 30.68
CA GLY A 203 -17.98 0.68 31.40
C GLY A 203 -17.50 0.10 32.73
N THR A 204 -17.85 0.73 33.85
CA THR A 204 -17.46 0.32 35.20
C THR A 204 -18.09 -1.01 35.58
N CYS A 205 -17.33 -2.08 35.39
CA CYS A 205 -17.55 -3.36 36.03
C CYS A 205 -16.63 -3.46 37.24
N THR A 206 -17.20 -3.56 38.44
CA THR A 206 -16.47 -3.61 39.72
C THR A 206 -15.96 -5.01 40.05
N SER A 207 -16.31 -6.02 39.25
CA SER A 207 -15.86 -7.40 39.42
C SER A 207 -15.72 -8.10 38.08
N TYR A 208 -14.62 -8.85 37.92
CA TYR A 208 -14.33 -9.68 36.76
C TYR A 208 -14.31 -11.15 37.18
N ALA A 209 -14.71 -12.05 36.28
CA ALA A 209 -14.47 -13.48 36.50
C ALA A 209 -12.96 -13.76 36.47
N ALA A 210 -12.52 -14.73 37.28
CA ALA A 210 -11.11 -15.13 37.29
C ALA A 210 -10.66 -15.63 35.91
N ASP A 211 -9.40 -15.34 35.57
CA ASP A 211 -8.81 -15.86 34.33
C ASP A 211 -8.70 -17.39 34.40
N SER A 212 -9.07 -18.05 33.31
CA SER A 212 -9.08 -19.52 33.23
C SER A 212 -7.70 -20.11 32.88
N SER A 213 -6.68 -19.26 32.68
CA SER A 213 -5.33 -19.66 32.27
C SER A 213 -4.28 -18.69 32.78
N SER A 214 -3.13 -19.22 33.19
CA SER A 214 -1.94 -18.43 33.53
C SER A 214 -1.31 -17.72 32.31
N SER A 215 -1.69 -18.11 31.09
CA SER A 215 -1.16 -17.53 29.85
C SER A 215 -1.86 -16.24 29.45
N CYS A 216 -2.91 -15.82 30.17
CA CYS A 216 -3.72 -14.65 29.82
C CYS A 216 -2.90 -13.36 29.68
N ALA A 217 -1.87 -13.15 30.53
CA ALA A 217 -1.00 -11.99 30.43
C ALA A 217 -0.24 -11.95 29.08
N ALA A 218 0.32 -13.08 28.65
CA ALA A 218 1.01 -13.19 27.37
C ALA A 218 0.03 -13.04 26.20
N TRP A 219 -1.15 -13.66 26.28
CA TRP A 219 -2.17 -13.54 25.24
C TRP A 219 -2.72 -12.13 25.10
N ALA A 220 -2.95 -11.43 26.21
CA ALA A 220 -3.35 -10.03 26.20
C ALA A 220 -2.28 -9.14 25.55
N ALA A 221 -1.00 -9.36 25.86
CA ALA A 221 0.12 -8.68 25.20
C ALA A 221 0.18 -8.98 23.68
N ASN A 222 -0.28 -10.17 23.26
CA ASN A 222 -0.40 -10.59 21.86
C ASN A 222 -1.78 -10.28 21.26
N GLY A 223 -2.55 -9.36 21.86
CA GLY A 223 -3.80 -8.83 21.28
C GLY A 223 -5.04 -9.70 21.48
N PHE A 224 -4.99 -10.75 22.31
CA PHE A 224 -6.14 -11.63 22.55
C PHE A 224 -7.40 -10.88 22.99
N CYS A 225 -7.25 -9.87 23.84
CA CYS A 225 -8.38 -9.12 24.43
C CYS A 225 -9.16 -8.29 23.41
N THR A 226 -8.52 -7.91 22.30
CA THR A 226 -9.09 -7.11 21.21
C THR A 226 -9.31 -7.94 19.93
N ASN A 227 -8.89 -9.20 19.92
CA ASN A 227 -8.95 -10.07 18.75
C ASN A 227 -10.40 -10.50 18.45
N THR A 228 -10.93 -10.06 17.31
CA THR A 228 -12.30 -10.34 16.84
C THR A 228 -12.50 -11.75 16.29
N PHE A 229 -11.42 -12.53 16.07
CA PHE A 229 -11.51 -13.97 15.78
C PHE A 229 -12.14 -14.74 16.93
N TYR A 230 -11.84 -14.33 18.18
CA TYR A 230 -12.52 -14.86 19.36
C TYR A 230 -13.76 -14.02 19.65
N THR A 231 -14.89 -14.65 19.93
CA THR A 231 -16.09 -13.91 20.33
C THR A 231 -15.86 -13.22 21.67
N ALA A 232 -16.61 -12.15 21.95
CA ALA A 232 -16.54 -11.48 23.25
C ALA A 232 -16.80 -12.46 24.41
N ALA A 233 -17.71 -13.41 24.21
CA ALA A 233 -17.98 -14.49 25.17
C ALA A 233 -16.77 -15.41 25.39
N GLN A 234 -16.02 -15.77 24.33
CA GLN A 234 -14.82 -16.60 24.43
C GLN A 234 -13.68 -15.87 25.15
N ARG A 235 -13.47 -14.57 24.83
CA ARG A 235 -12.46 -13.75 25.51
C ARG A 235 -12.79 -13.57 26.99
N LYS A 236 -14.06 -13.31 27.30
CA LYS A 236 -14.57 -13.23 28.68
C LYS A 236 -14.45 -14.57 29.42
N ALA A 237 -14.73 -15.70 28.78
CA ALA A 237 -14.60 -17.01 29.42
C ALA A 237 -13.14 -17.40 29.73
N ARG A 238 -12.16 -16.87 28.97
CA ARG A 238 -10.75 -17.25 29.11
C ARG A 238 -9.95 -16.28 29.96
N CYS A 239 -10.08 -14.98 29.71
CA CYS A 239 -9.23 -13.96 30.30
C CYS A 239 -10.03 -12.73 30.75
N ALA A 240 -11.18 -12.92 31.41
CA ALA A 240 -12.05 -11.82 31.85
C ALA A 240 -11.32 -10.77 32.70
N THR A 241 -10.50 -11.19 33.68
CA THR A 241 -9.79 -10.26 34.58
C THR A 241 -8.65 -9.57 33.85
N THR A 242 -7.88 -10.32 33.06
CA THR A 242 -6.77 -9.75 32.27
C THR A 242 -7.29 -8.79 31.19
N CYS A 243 -8.34 -9.15 30.47
CA CYS A 243 -8.91 -8.36 29.38
C CYS A 243 -9.91 -7.29 29.85
N LYS A 244 -10.16 -7.20 31.16
CA LYS A 244 -11.16 -6.30 31.75
C LYS A 244 -12.55 -6.45 31.11
N LEU A 245 -12.92 -7.68 30.79
CA LEU A 245 -14.20 -8.03 30.18
C LEU A 245 -15.18 -8.51 31.24
N CYS A 246 -16.19 -7.68 31.47
CA CYS A 246 -17.48 -8.10 31.99
C CYS A 246 -18.48 -8.26 30.83
#